data_AF-A0A554LPT8-F1
#
_entry.id   AF-A0A554LPT8-F1
#
_cell.length_a   1.000
_cell.length_b   1.000
_cell.length_c   1.000
_cell.angle_alpha   90.00
_cell.angle_beta   90.00
_cell.angle_gamma   90.00
#
_symmetry.space_group_name_H-M   'P 1'
#
loop_
_entity.id
_entity.type
_entity.pdbx_description
1 polymer ?
#
loop_
_entity_poly.entity_id
_entity_poly.type
_entity_poly.pdbx_seq_one_letter_code
_entity_poly.pdbx_strand_id
1 'polypeptide(L)'
;MRKNIFLMMLLFLLAVSFIALLPKPILAANDFTFSQETYISMTDPATTINISSGSAINSMTVGISTINLTIDSGGSIILTSPSSKLMTTNPNIATVQCGTTNSSITLTSSTVVTVLNDSCSISSGGSGAGSNAIITTPTTTSTPTVIPTTTTGEVTATAAAGGKTTITTIENTTAAVEIPVSAISANTEVKIYPVEKSALAENFLSLSGKEIIGDYVYNFTAAANGSEVANFLKPVTLTFTYNNSQVSDFNESNLKVYYWDSASDKWVVVPSGVNTLENKISVAVDHFTYFAIMGEKTTTCGIANKSLVKASGQSALYWIYGGKRHVFPHSAVYHSWGLPSDFSTVKTVSTYDLNVCSEGDVVSFRDGSMFRGTAKSVYGKDASAVFFVSDNKLRAIKSGEIYQKLFNDQKWTRVTWVPDDLLSKFAYPLGDLIDSSMSRPNGCIVKYADFSAIYLIENGKKRGFKSWDNFLNNGYKKSLIITIPKIENYTDGEMISSLVESINLPK
;
A
#
# COMPACT_ATOMS: atom_id res chain seq x y z
N MET A 1 45.52 -55.06 13.25
CA MET A 1 44.26 -55.81 13.09
C MET A 1 43.11 -54.80 13.13
N ARG A 2 42.28 -54.74 12.08
CA ARG A 2 41.07 -53.91 11.90
C ARG A 2 41.21 -52.37 11.89
N LYS A 3 41.40 -51.83 10.68
CA LYS A 3 40.66 -50.67 10.11
C LYS A 3 41.30 -50.32 8.75
N ASN A 4 40.96 -51.07 7.71
CA ASN A 4 41.34 -50.73 6.31
C ASN A 4 40.40 -51.38 5.27
N ILE A 5 39.15 -51.67 5.63
CA ILE A 5 38.15 -52.25 4.72
C ILE A 5 36.80 -51.67 5.12
N PHE A 6 36.55 -50.41 4.80
CA PHE A 6 35.20 -49.82 4.81
C PHE A 6 35.08 -48.55 3.94
N LEU A 7 36.15 -48.17 3.22
CA LEU A 7 36.16 -47.02 2.31
C LEU A 7 36.03 -47.44 0.83
N MET A 8 35.79 -48.73 0.56
CA MET A 8 35.78 -49.29 -0.80
C MET A 8 34.62 -50.27 -1.01
N MET A 9 33.45 -49.96 -0.47
CA MET A 9 32.22 -50.71 -0.74
C MET A 9 30.93 -49.91 -0.49
N LEU A 10 30.97 -48.61 -0.79
CA LEU A 10 29.76 -47.80 -1.02
C LEU A 10 29.93 -47.00 -2.33
N LEU A 11 30.50 -47.68 -3.33
CA LEU A 11 30.71 -47.20 -4.69
C LEU A 11 29.85 -47.98 -5.70
N PHE A 12 28.79 -48.65 -5.25
CA PHE A 12 27.98 -49.56 -6.08
C PHE A 12 26.47 -49.47 -5.82
N LEU A 13 25.97 -48.27 -5.50
CA LEU A 13 24.53 -48.02 -5.33
C LEU A 13 24.17 -46.57 -5.69
N LEU A 14 24.60 -46.12 -6.87
CA LEU A 14 24.06 -44.92 -7.54
C LEU A 14 24.53 -44.90 -9.00
N ALA A 15 24.13 -45.94 -9.75
CA ALA A 15 24.39 -46.07 -11.18
C ALA A 15 23.12 -46.50 -11.92
N VAL A 16 22.01 -45.77 -11.74
CA VAL A 16 20.93 -45.67 -12.74
C VAL A 16 20.25 -44.31 -12.56
N SER A 17 20.62 -43.36 -13.43
CA SER A 17 19.82 -42.23 -13.94
C SER A 17 20.76 -41.09 -14.34
N PHE A 18 21.70 -41.41 -15.24
CA PHE A 18 22.30 -40.40 -16.10
C PHE A 18 21.29 -40.10 -17.22
N ILE A 19 20.22 -39.37 -16.88
CA ILE A 19 19.46 -38.66 -17.90
C ILE A 19 20.39 -37.55 -18.35
N ALA A 20 20.90 -37.68 -19.57
CA ALA A 20 21.55 -36.60 -20.27
C ALA A 20 20.65 -35.35 -20.18
N LEU A 21 21.07 -34.37 -19.38
CA LEU A 21 20.71 -32.98 -19.64
C LEU A 21 21.39 -32.61 -20.96
N LEU A 22 20.78 -33.04 -22.06
CA LEU A 22 20.80 -32.22 -23.27
C LEU A 22 20.31 -30.83 -22.82
N PRO A 23 20.94 -29.72 -23.26
CA PRO A 23 20.30 -28.43 -23.10
C PRO A 23 18.93 -28.57 -23.77
N LYS A 24 17.88 -28.65 -22.95
CA LYS A 24 16.53 -28.48 -23.47
C LYS A 24 16.59 -27.14 -24.17
N PRO A 25 16.19 -27.02 -25.44
CA PRO A 25 15.95 -25.69 -25.97
C PRO A 25 15.00 -25.06 -24.96
N ILE A 26 15.43 -23.97 -24.32
CA ILE A 26 14.49 -23.10 -23.64
C ILE A 26 13.56 -22.70 -24.78
N LEU A 27 12.39 -23.35 -24.87
CA LEU A 27 11.31 -22.80 -25.64
C LEU A 27 11.09 -21.45 -25.00
N ALA A 28 11.50 -20.42 -25.72
CA ALA A 28 11.37 -19.04 -25.28
C ALA A 28 9.90 -18.84 -24.92
N ALA A 29 9.62 -18.76 -23.62
CA ALA A 29 8.27 -18.71 -23.12
C ALA A 29 7.82 -17.25 -23.26
N ASN A 30 6.68 -17.03 -23.90
CA ASN A 30 6.06 -15.72 -23.85
C ASN A 30 5.65 -15.45 -22.40
N ASP A 31 6.28 -14.46 -21.78
CA ASP A 31 6.11 -14.15 -20.35
C ASP A 31 4.73 -13.56 -20.01
N PHE A 32 3.96 -13.15 -21.03
CA PHE A 32 2.67 -12.49 -20.87
C PHE A 32 1.59 -13.06 -21.80
N THR A 33 0.47 -13.51 -21.23
CA THR A 33 -0.71 -13.99 -21.97
C THR A 33 -1.95 -13.17 -21.64
N PHE A 34 -2.66 -12.70 -22.66
CA PHE A 34 -3.92 -11.99 -22.52
C PHE A 34 -5.06 -13.01 -22.30
N SER A 35 -5.51 -13.19 -21.05
CA SER A 35 -6.56 -14.17 -20.72
C SER A 35 -7.98 -13.76 -21.17
N GLN A 36 -8.16 -12.49 -21.55
CA GLN A 36 -9.40 -11.90 -22.06
C GLN A 36 -9.07 -10.82 -23.10
N GLU A 37 -10.07 -10.39 -23.87
CA GLU A 37 -9.89 -9.28 -24.81
C GLU A 37 -9.44 -8.01 -24.06
N THR A 38 -8.43 -7.33 -24.59
CA THR A 38 -7.82 -6.15 -23.97
C THR A 38 -7.83 -4.98 -24.93
N TYR A 39 -8.14 -3.78 -24.44
CA TYR A 39 -8.32 -2.59 -25.27
C TYR A 39 -7.17 -1.61 -25.07
N ILE A 40 -6.51 -1.22 -26.17
CA ILE A 40 -5.50 -0.17 -26.22
C ILE A 40 -6.14 1.10 -26.77
N SER A 41 -6.20 2.15 -25.95
CA SER A 41 -6.60 3.48 -26.42
C SER A 41 -5.39 4.22 -27.01
N MET A 42 -5.51 4.63 -28.26
CA MET A 42 -4.52 5.43 -28.99
C MET A 42 -5.02 6.86 -29.14
N THR A 43 -4.10 7.81 -29.11
CA THR A 43 -4.42 9.25 -29.14
C THR A 43 -4.23 9.89 -30.50
N ASP A 44 -3.40 9.30 -31.38
CA ASP A 44 -3.20 9.76 -32.76
C ASP A 44 -2.89 8.57 -33.69
N PRO A 45 -3.86 8.06 -34.48
CA PRO A 45 -5.28 8.43 -34.48
C PRO A 45 -5.97 8.16 -33.15
N ALA A 46 -6.95 8.99 -32.79
CA ALA A 46 -7.86 8.70 -31.68
C ALA A 46 -8.69 7.44 -32.01
N THR A 47 -8.27 6.30 -31.47
CA THR A 47 -8.90 5.00 -31.77
C THR A 47 -8.63 3.96 -30.69
N THR A 48 -9.33 2.83 -30.76
CA THR A 48 -9.09 1.68 -29.89
C THR A 48 -8.60 0.50 -30.73
N ILE A 49 -7.55 -0.17 -30.27
CA ILE A 49 -7.06 -1.43 -30.82
C ILE A 49 -7.34 -2.53 -29.81
N ASN A 50 -8.01 -3.58 -30.25
CA ASN A 50 -8.35 -4.74 -29.44
C ASN A 50 -7.26 -5.80 -29.59
N ILE A 51 -6.84 -6.38 -28.48
CA ILE A 51 -5.99 -7.57 -28.43
C ILE A 51 -6.88 -8.75 -28.11
N SER A 52 -6.89 -9.77 -28.98
CA SER A 52 -7.71 -10.97 -28.76
C SER A 52 -7.23 -11.78 -27.57
N SER A 53 -8.17 -12.35 -26.81
CA SER A 53 -7.88 -13.33 -25.77
C SER A 53 -7.09 -14.51 -26.34
N GLY A 54 -6.12 -15.01 -25.59
CA GLY A 54 -5.19 -16.06 -26.02
C GLY A 54 -3.92 -15.53 -26.70
N SER A 55 -3.81 -14.21 -26.91
CA SER A 55 -2.55 -13.60 -27.39
C SER A 55 -1.43 -13.78 -26.36
N ALA A 56 -0.22 -14.09 -26.81
CA ALA A 56 0.96 -14.34 -25.99
C ALA A 56 2.19 -13.61 -26.55
N ILE A 57 2.83 -12.79 -25.72
CA ILE A 57 4.01 -11.96 -26.06
C ILE A 57 4.99 -11.89 -24.88
N ASN A 58 6.19 -11.34 -25.08
CA ASN A 58 7.14 -11.07 -23.98
C ASN A 58 7.01 -9.65 -23.44
N SER A 59 6.88 -8.66 -24.34
CA SER A 59 6.72 -7.26 -23.93
C SER A 59 5.96 -6.44 -24.98
N MET A 60 5.29 -5.39 -24.49
CA MET A 60 4.57 -4.42 -25.30
C MET A 60 4.81 -3.02 -24.74
N THR A 61 5.10 -2.06 -25.63
CA THR A 61 5.09 -0.63 -25.29
C THR A 61 4.16 0.09 -26.26
N VAL A 62 3.18 0.81 -25.71
CA VAL A 62 2.20 1.58 -26.49
C VAL A 62 2.63 3.05 -26.51
N GLY A 63 2.81 3.60 -27.71
CA GLY A 63 2.95 5.02 -27.97
C GLY A 63 1.65 5.63 -28.50
N ILE A 64 1.69 6.91 -28.87
CA ILE A 64 0.51 7.65 -29.36
C ILE A 64 -0.09 7.07 -30.65
N SER A 65 0.76 6.48 -31.52
CA SER A 65 0.43 5.92 -32.85
C SER A 65 1.10 4.57 -33.14
N THR A 66 1.91 4.06 -32.20
CA THR A 66 2.75 2.86 -32.39
C THR A 66 2.61 1.87 -31.24
N ILE A 67 2.80 0.59 -31.54
CA ILE A 67 2.84 -0.51 -30.58
C ILE A 67 4.12 -1.30 -30.84
N ASN A 68 5.09 -1.22 -29.94
CA ASN A 68 6.33 -1.98 -30.02
C ASN A 68 6.12 -3.33 -29.34
N LEU A 69 6.40 -4.43 -30.06
CA LEU A 69 6.15 -5.79 -29.60
C LEU A 69 7.44 -6.63 -29.60
N THR A 70 7.68 -7.33 -28.50
CA THR A 70 8.65 -8.43 -28.43
C THR A 70 7.88 -9.75 -28.32
N ILE A 71 8.08 -10.65 -29.29
CA ILE A 71 7.42 -11.95 -29.38
C ILE A 71 8.48 -13.02 -29.61
N ASP A 72 8.56 -13.95 -28.67
CA ASP A 72 9.45 -15.10 -28.72
C ASP A 72 8.85 -16.25 -29.54
N SER A 73 9.70 -17.25 -29.84
CA SER A 73 9.31 -18.42 -30.63
C SER A 73 8.09 -19.14 -30.02
N GLY A 74 6.99 -19.20 -30.78
CA GLY A 74 5.73 -19.82 -30.33
C GLY A 74 4.68 -18.83 -29.81
N GLY A 75 5.00 -17.54 -29.74
CA GLY A 75 4.05 -16.48 -29.42
C GLY A 75 3.20 -16.04 -30.61
N SER A 76 2.03 -15.49 -30.31
CA SER A 76 1.18 -14.86 -31.31
C SER A 76 0.30 -13.80 -30.68
N ILE A 77 0.08 -12.69 -31.38
CA ILE A 77 -0.86 -11.65 -30.99
C ILE A 77 -1.75 -11.28 -32.17
N ILE A 78 -3.04 -11.11 -31.87
CA ILE A 78 -4.03 -10.65 -32.85
C ILE A 78 -4.50 -9.26 -32.42
N LEU A 79 -4.14 -8.26 -33.22
CA LEU A 79 -4.60 -6.88 -33.06
C LEU A 79 -5.76 -6.63 -34.01
N THR A 80 -6.84 -6.04 -33.52
CA THR A 80 -8.02 -5.67 -34.32
C THR A 80 -8.35 -4.21 -34.10
N SER A 81 -8.50 -3.43 -35.17
CA SER A 81 -9.09 -2.10 -35.12
C SER A 81 -10.57 -2.19 -35.46
N PRO A 82 -11.49 -1.96 -34.51
CA PRO A 82 -12.94 -1.94 -34.78
C PRO A 82 -13.40 -0.75 -35.64
N SER A 83 -12.51 0.22 -35.87
CA SER A 83 -12.73 1.41 -36.70
C SER A 83 -12.07 1.28 -38.08
N SER A 84 -11.65 0.07 -38.46
CA SER A 84 -10.96 -0.24 -39.72
C SER A 84 -9.67 0.54 -39.97
N LYS A 85 -8.97 1.03 -38.94
CA LYS A 85 -7.71 1.78 -39.15
C LYS A 85 -6.66 0.91 -39.83
N LEU A 86 -5.93 1.47 -40.79
CA LEU A 86 -4.86 0.76 -41.46
C LEU A 86 -3.70 0.55 -40.47
N MET A 87 -3.18 -0.68 -40.42
CA MET A 87 -2.02 -1.04 -39.59
C MET A 87 -0.87 -1.49 -40.48
N THR A 88 0.33 -1.00 -40.21
CA THR A 88 1.56 -1.43 -40.89
C THR A 88 2.58 -1.93 -39.88
N THR A 89 3.55 -2.72 -40.33
CA THR A 89 4.63 -3.25 -39.49
C THR A 89 6.00 -2.77 -39.99
N ASN A 90 6.94 -2.55 -39.06
CA ASN A 90 8.34 -2.27 -39.35
C ASN A 90 9.26 -3.17 -38.51
N PRO A 91 10.00 -4.12 -39.12
CA PRO A 91 9.98 -4.48 -40.54
C PRO A 91 8.60 -4.99 -41.00
N ASN A 92 8.31 -4.89 -42.30
CA ASN A 92 7.04 -5.36 -42.86
C ASN A 92 7.00 -6.89 -42.87
N ILE A 93 6.42 -7.47 -41.82
CA ILE A 93 6.42 -8.92 -41.57
C ILE A 93 5.03 -9.55 -41.61
N ALA A 94 3.98 -8.73 -41.71
CA ALA A 94 2.61 -9.21 -41.70
C ALA A 94 1.70 -8.30 -42.53
N THR A 95 0.71 -8.92 -43.16
CA THR A 95 -0.30 -8.25 -43.98
C THR A 95 -1.57 -8.04 -43.16
N VAL A 96 -1.99 -6.78 -43.03
CA VAL A 96 -3.27 -6.41 -42.43
C VAL A 96 -4.43 -6.97 -43.26
N GLN A 97 -5.37 -7.62 -42.59
CA GLN A 97 -6.62 -8.10 -43.16
C GLN A 97 -7.65 -6.98 -43.03
N CYS A 98 -8.04 -6.39 -44.16
CA CYS A 98 -9.12 -5.40 -44.19
C CYS A 98 -10.47 -6.12 -44.23
N GLY A 99 -11.29 -5.93 -43.20
CA GLY A 99 -12.71 -6.24 -43.22
C GLY A 99 -13.55 -5.05 -43.68
N THR A 100 -14.86 -5.24 -43.76
CA THR A 100 -15.81 -4.16 -44.10
C THR A 100 -16.03 -3.18 -42.94
N THR A 101 -15.81 -3.63 -41.70
CA THR A 101 -16.06 -2.85 -40.47
C THR A 101 -14.92 -2.92 -39.47
N ASN A 102 -13.87 -3.67 -39.75
CA ASN A 102 -12.67 -3.73 -38.94
C ASN A 102 -11.44 -3.97 -39.81
N SER A 103 -10.27 -3.83 -39.22
CA SER A 103 -9.04 -4.37 -39.76
C SER A 103 -8.37 -5.23 -38.68
N SER A 104 -7.67 -6.28 -39.07
CA SER A 104 -6.94 -7.12 -38.12
C SER A 104 -5.57 -7.50 -38.64
N ILE A 105 -4.62 -7.69 -37.74
CA ILE A 105 -3.29 -8.18 -38.07
C ILE A 105 -2.87 -9.22 -37.03
N THR A 106 -2.38 -10.36 -37.51
CA THR A 106 -1.83 -11.42 -36.66
C THR A 106 -0.32 -11.39 -36.77
N LEU A 107 0.38 -11.40 -35.64
CA LEU A 107 1.83 -11.33 -35.56
C LEU A 107 2.34 -12.52 -34.76
N THR A 108 3.45 -13.11 -35.23
CA THR A 108 4.12 -14.25 -34.60
C THR A 108 5.62 -13.98 -34.34
N SER A 109 6.07 -12.77 -34.62
CA SER A 109 7.46 -12.31 -34.45
C SER A 109 7.49 -10.84 -34.01
N SER A 110 8.54 -10.44 -33.29
CA SER A 110 8.77 -9.06 -32.84
C SER A 110 8.75 -8.04 -33.99
N THR A 111 8.04 -6.93 -33.80
CA THR A 111 7.95 -5.83 -34.77
C THR A 111 7.38 -4.59 -34.11
N VAL A 112 7.43 -3.46 -34.80
CA VAL A 112 6.69 -2.24 -34.46
C VAL A 112 5.44 -2.18 -35.32
N VAL A 113 4.27 -2.09 -34.71
CA VAL A 113 3.00 -1.82 -35.40
C VAL A 113 2.75 -0.33 -35.39
N THR A 114 2.46 0.25 -36.54
CA THR A 114 2.01 1.65 -36.67
C THR A 114 0.56 1.67 -37.08
N VAL A 115 -0.26 2.40 -36.32
CA VAL A 115 -1.68 2.62 -36.65
C VAL A 115 -1.79 3.95 -37.36
N LEU A 116 -2.30 3.91 -38.59
CA LEU A 116 -2.38 5.08 -39.47
C LEU A 116 -3.76 5.73 -39.36
N ASN A 117 -3.84 7.00 -39.73
CA ASN A 117 -5.11 7.73 -39.80
C ASN A 117 -6.04 7.19 -40.92
N ASP A 118 -5.46 6.58 -41.96
CA ASP A 118 -6.17 5.97 -43.08
C ASP A 118 -6.98 4.74 -42.64
N SER A 119 -8.05 4.44 -43.39
CA SER A 119 -8.84 3.22 -43.21
C SER A 119 -8.38 2.13 -44.18
N CYS A 120 -8.28 0.90 -43.69
CA CYS A 120 -8.03 -0.31 -44.46
C CYS A 120 -9.18 -0.50 -45.48
N SER A 121 -8.87 -0.66 -46.77
CA SER A 121 -9.88 -0.81 -47.82
C SER A 121 -9.71 -2.14 -48.56
N ILE A 122 -10.84 -2.79 -48.86
CA ILE A 122 -10.88 -3.94 -49.77
C ILE A 122 -10.95 -3.41 -51.21
N SER A 123 -9.95 -3.71 -52.03
CA SER A 123 -10.03 -3.44 -53.47
C SER A 123 -10.89 -4.52 -54.12
N SER A 124 -12.17 -4.22 -54.38
CA SER A 124 -13.01 -5.07 -55.24
C SER A 124 -12.58 -4.89 -56.69
N GLY A 125 -11.53 -5.60 -57.10
CA GLY A 125 -11.12 -5.69 -58.50
C GLY A 125 -12.18 -6.42 -59.32
N GLY A 126 -12.94 -5.68 -60.12
CA GLY A 126 -13.94 -6.24 -61.04
C GLY A 126 -13.28 -7.06 -62.16
N SER A 127 -13.70 -8.30 -62.34
CA SER A 127 -13.58 -9.04 -63.60
C SER A 127 -14.76 -10.00 -63.74
N GLY A 128 -15.39 -9.99 -64.92
CA GLY A 128 -16.77 -10.45 -65.12
C GLY A 128 -16.99 -11.89 -65.59
N ALA A 129 -18.28 -12.13 -65.88
CA ALA A 129 -18.93 -13.24 -66.58
C ALA A 129 -19.17 -14.56 -65.82
N GLY A 130 -20.45 -14.98 -65.77
CA GLY A 130 -20.86 -16.36 -65.47
C GLY A 130 -22.18 -16.49 -64.70
N SER A 131 -23.26 -16.77 -65.41
CA SER A 131 -24.62 -17.02 -64.93
C SER A 131 -24.76 -18.19 -63.95
N ASN A 132 -25.53 -18.04 -62.86
CA ASN A 132 -26.75 -18.83 -62.58
C ASN A 132 -27.34 -18.48 -61.20
N ALA A 133 -28.67 -18.43 -61.18
CA ALA A 133 -29.49 -18.01 -60.04
C ALA A 133 -29.29 -18.88 -58.78
N ILE A 134 -29.10 -18.22 -57.63
CA ILE A 134 -29.46 -18.76 -56.32
C ILE A 134 -30.36 -17.72 -55.66
N ILE A 135 -31.56 -18.17 -55.30
CA ILE A 135 -32.53 -17.42 -54.50
C ILE A 135 -31.91 -17.25 -53.11
N THR A 136 -31.43 -16.04 -52.79
CA THR A 136 -31.12 -15.65 -51.42
C THR A 136 -32.21 -14.69 -50.93
N THR A 137 -32.99 -15.18 -49.98
CA THR A 137 -33.92 -14.42 -49.14
C THR A 137 -33.28 -13.11 -48.68
N PRO A 138 -34.02 -11.98 -48.67
CA PRO A 138 -33.47 -10.71 -48.22
C PRO A 138 -33.16 -10.84 -46.73
N THR A 139 -31.88 -10.96 -46.40
CA THR A 139 -31.42 -10.76 -45.03
C THR A 139 -31.32 -9.26 -44.86
N THR A 140 -32.24 -8.69 -44.07
CA THR A 140 -32.18 -7.28 -43.69
C THR A 140 -30.89 -7.06 -42.90
N THR A 141 -29.87 -6.49 -43.55
CA THR A 141 -28.69 -5.96 -42.87
C THR A 141 -29.18 -4.86 -41.94
N SER A 142 -29.23 -5.14 -40.63
CA SER A 142 -29.57 -4.16 -39.62
C SER A 142 -28.54 -3.04 -39.65
N THR A 143 -28.98 -1.83 -39.99
CA THR A 143 -28.17 -0.61 -39.85
C THR A 143 -27.54 -0.58 -38.46
N PRO A 144 -26.21 -0.36 -38.32
CA PRO A 144 -25.58 -0.27 -37.01
C PRO A 144 -26.29 0.84 -36.21
N THR A 145 -26.90 0.46 -35.10
CA THR A 145 -27.64 1.38 -34.25
C THR A 145 -26.62 2.17 -33.43
N VAL A 146 -26.42 3.45 -33.77
CA VAL A 146 -25.49 4.34 -33.08
C VAL A 146 -25.99 4.58 -31.66
N ILE A 147 -25.13 4.40 -30.66
CA ILE A 147 -25.46 4.67 -29.25
C ILE A 147 -25.54 6.19 -29.05
N PRO A 148 -26.69 6.75 -28.64
CA PRO A 148 -26.81 8.16 -28.29
C PRO A 148 -25.77 8.52 -27.22
N THR A 149 -24.89 9.47 -27.51
CA THR A 149 -23.78 9.86 -26.62
C THR A 149 -23.67 11.38 -26.52
N THR A 150 -23.64 11.91 -25.30
CA THR A 150 -23.44 13.35 -25.03
C THR A 150 -22.47 13.58 -23.87
N THR A 151 -22.01 14.82 -23.69
CA THR A 151 -21.15 15.26 -22.58
C THR A 151 -21.76 16.42 -21.78
N THR A 152 -23.08 16.59 -21.90
CA THR A 152 -23.86 17.65 -21.24
C THR A 152 -24.55 17.17 -19.98
N GLY A 153 -24.43 15.89 -19.64
CA GLY A 153 -25.23 15.23 -18.60
C GLY A 153 -26.65 14.89 -19.05
N GLU A 154 -27.05 15.16 -20.30
CA GLU A 154 -28.40 14.89 -20.81
C GLU A 154 -28.38 14.03 -22.08
N VAL A 155 -29.14 12.93 -22.12
CA VAL A 155 -29.26 12.07 -23.32
C VAL A 155 -30.63 11.41 -23.40
N THR A 156 -31.13 11.21 -24.62
CA THR A 156 -32.29 10.34 -24.86
C THR A 156 -31.80 8.95 -25.24
N ALA A 157 -31.80 8.04 -24.27
CA ALA A 157 -31.46 6.63 -24.48
C ALA A 157 -32.61 5.91 -25.19
N THR A 158 -32.28 4.90 -26.02
CA THR A 158 -33.28 4.08 -26.73
C THR A 158 -33.18 2.62 -26.31
N ALA A 159 -34.29 1.87 -26.38
CA ALA A 159 -34.27 0.45 -26.04
C ALA A 159 -33.33 -0.37 -26.95
N ALA A 160 -33.17 0.05 -28.21
CA ALA A 160 -32.37 -0.64 -29.21
C ALA A 160 -30.86 -0.35 -29.11
N ALA A 161 -30.47 0.86 -28.69
CA ALA A 161 -29.07 1.31 -28.68
C ALA A 161 -28.50 1.49 -27.25
N GLY A 162 -29.36 1.64 -26.25
CA GLY A 162 -28.96 2.18 -24.96
C GLY A 162 -28.75 3.69 -25.02
N GLY A 163 -27.84 4.21 -24.21
CA GLY A 163 -27.44 5.61 -24.21
C GLY A 163 -26.31 5.90 -23.23
N LYS A 164 -25.53 6.93 -23.51
CA LYS A 164 -24.40 7.35 -22.70
C LYS A 164 -24.41 8.87 -22.52
N THR A 165 -24.17 9.34 -21.31
CA THR A 165 -23.86 10.75 -21.08
C THR A 165 -22.86 10.91 -19.96
N THR A 166 -22.17 12.05 -19.96
CA THR A 166 -21.21 12.45 -18.93
C THR A 166 -21.41 13.92 -18.66
N ILE A 167 -21.20 14.35 -17.42
CA ILE A 167 -21.07 15.76 -17.05
C ILE A 167 -19.76 15.97 -16.32
N THR A 168 -19.10 17.10 -16.62
CA THR A 168 -17.86 17.52 -15.96
C THR A 168 -18.15 18.73 -15.08
N THR A 169 -17.78 18.66 -13.81
CA THR A 169 -17.93 19.77 -12.86
C THR A 169 -16.79 20.78 -13.02
N ILE A 170 -16.90 21.93 -12.35
CA ILE A 170 -15.84 22.94 -12.29
C ILE A 170 -14.56 22.43 -11.61
N GLU A 171 -14.65 21.36 -10.82
CA GLU A 171 -13.51 20.67 -10.17
C GLU A 171 -12.77 19.72 -11.12
N ASN A 172 -13.13 19.70 -12.42
CA ASN A 172 -12.63 18.76 -13.43
C ASN A 172 -12.86 17.28 -13.08
N THR A 173 -13.89 17.01 -12.28
CA THR A 173 -14.39 15.66 -11.98
C THR A 173 -15.64 15.36 -12.78
N THR A 174 -15.93 14.09 -13.01
CA THR A 174 -17.01 13.66 -13.90
C THR A 174 -17.96 12.70 -13.21
N ALA A 175 -19.23 12.79 -13.60
CA ALA A 175 -20.22 11.75 -13.37
C ALA A 175 -20.79 11.32 -14.74
N ALA A 176 -20.87 10.01 -14.95
CA ALA A 176 -21.28 9.42 -16.22
C ALA A 176 -22.24 8.25 -16.00
N VAL A 177 -23.08 8.03 -16.99
CA VAL A 177 -24.02 6.92 -17.07
C VAL A 177 -23.88 6.22 -18.41
N GLU A 178 -23.93 4.89 -18.38
CA GLU A 178 -24.01 4.05 -19.57
C GLU A 178 -25.15 3.04 -19.40
N ILE A 179 -26.21 3.25 -20.18
CA ILE A 179 -27.41 2.42 -20.21
C ILE A 179 -27.23 1.38 -21.31
N PRO A 180 -27.17 0.07 -20.98
CA PRO A 180 -27.01 -0.95 -21.99
C PRO A 180 -28.30 -1.18 -22.79
N VAL A 181 -28.16 -1.84 -23.94
CA VAL A 181 -29.31 -2.26 -24.76
C VAL A 181 -30.32 -3.09 -23.96
N SER A 182 -31.60 -2.80 -24.16
CA SER A 182 -32.72 -3.42 -23.46
C SER A 182 -32.73 -3.24 -21.94
N ALA A 183 -31.98 -2.28 -21.37
CA ALA A 183 -32.18 -1.86 -19.97
C ALA A 183 -33.47 -1.03 -19.77
N ILE A 184 -34.03 -0.51 -20.87
CA ILE A 184 -35.25 0.28 -20.94
C ILE A 184 -36.18 -0.27 -22.04
N SER A 185 -37.48 -0.03 -21.91
CA SER A 185 -38.52 -0.48 -22.86
C SER A 185 -39.03 0.61 -23.80
N ALA A 186 -38.71 1.88 -23.53
CA ALA A 186 -39.09 3.04 -24.33
C ALA A 186 -37.95 4.07 -24.38
N ASN A 187 -38.03 5.04 -25.29
CA ASN A 187 -37.09 6.15 -25.30
C ASN A 187 -37.16 6.89 -23.96
N THR A 188 -36.01 7.01 -23.31
CA THR A 188 -35.90 7.49 -21.95
C THR A 188 -34.95 8.69 -21.92
N GLU A 189 -35.45 9.83 -21.48
CA GLU A 189 -34.66 11.02 -21.20
C GLU A 189 -33.91 10.82 -19.90
N VAL A 190 -32.59 10.93 -19.93
CA VAL A 190 -31.69 10.68 -18.80
C VAL A 190 -30.92 11.95 -18.52
N LYS A 191 -30.88 12.35 -17.24
CA LYS A 191 -30.19 13.57 -16.80
C LYS A 191 -29.31 13.32 -15.59
N ILE A 192 -28.17 14.01 -15.55
CA ILE A 192 -27.26 14.07 -14.41
C ILE A 192 -27.19 15.52 -13.94
N TYR A 193 -27.64 15.77 -12.71
CA TYR A 193 -27.58 17.08 -12.08
C TYR A 193 -26.56 17.08 -10.94
N PRO A 194 -25.38 17.70 -11.11
CA PRO A 194 -24.48 18.01 -10.01
C PRO A 194 -25.15 19.02 -9.07
N VAL A 195 -25.17 18.71 -7.79
CA VAL A 195 -25.72 19.54 -6.72
C VAL A 195 -24.60 19.82 -5.73
N GLU A 196 -24.32 21.09 -5.46
CA GLU A 196 -23.32 21.47 -4.48
C GLU A 196 -23.76 21.06 -3.08
N LYS A 197 -22.83 20.55 -2.27
CA LYS A 197 -23.09 20.17 -0.88
C LYS A 197 -23.65 21.30 -0.05
N SER A 198 -23.20 22.53 -0.32
CA SER A 198 -23.67 23.75 0.33
C SER A 198 -25.16 24.02 0.12
N ALA A 199 -25.77 23.45 -0.92
CA ALA A 199 -27.19 23.57 -1.24
C ALA A 199 -28.04 22.42 -0.66
N LEU A 200 -27.43 21.41 -0.03
CA LEU A 200 -28.13 20.26 0.53
C LEU A 200 -28.52 20.49 1.99
N ALA A 201 -29.63 19.88 2.42
CA ALA A 201 -30.09 19.94 3.80
C ALA A 201 -29.16 19.17 4.76
N GLU A 202 -29.08 19.59 6.03
CA GLU A 202 -28.14 19.02 7.01
C GLU A 202 -28.31 17.51 7.22
N ASN A 203 -29.53 16.99 7.18
CA ASN A 203 -29.80 15.55 7.30
C ASN A 203 -29.13 14.74 6.18
N PHE A 204 -29.00 15.33 4.99
CA PHE A 204 -28.34 14.73 3.84
C PHE A 204 -26.81 14.66 4.00
N LEU A 205 -26.25 15.51 4.87
CA LEU A 205 -24.82 15.59 5.17
C LEU A 205 -24.44 14.86 6.47
N SER A 206 -25.44 14.36 7.23
CA SER A 206 -25.22 13.65 8.49
C SER A 206 -24.77 12.21 8.23
N LEU A 207 -23.46 12.00 8.18
CA LEU A 207 -22.83 10.73 7.83
C LEU A 207 -22.03 10.17 9.01
N SER A 208 -22.39 8.97 9.49
CA SER A 208 -21.70 8.36 10.63
C SER A 208 -20.28 7.92 10.24
N GLY A 209 -19.28 8.69 10.70
CA GLY A 209 -17.86 8.40 10.52
C GLY A 209 -17.35 8.47 9.08
N LYS A 210 -18.14 9.05 8.17
CA LYS A 210 -17.82 9.22 6.74
C LYS A 210 -18.11 10.64 6.32
N GLU A 211 -17.49 11.06 5.23
CA GLU A 211 -17.80 12.33 4.58
C GLU A 211 -17.90 12.10 3.07
N ILE A 212 -18.76 12.88 2.41
CA ILE A 212 -18.76 12.96 0.94
C ILE A 212 -17.44 13.60 0.53
N ILE A 213 -16.77 13.10 -0.52
CA ILE A 213 -15.56 13.75 -1.08
C ILE A 213 -15.94 14.82 -2.12
N GLY A 214 -15.07 15.79 -2.42
CA GLY A 214 -15.37 16.88 -3.38
C GLY A 214 -16.40 17.89 -2.89
N ASP A 215 -17.07 18.62 -3.80
CA ASP A 215 -18.13 19.56 -3.44
C ASP A 215 -19.51 19.18 -3.99
N TYR A 216 -19.62 18.09 -4.76
CA TYR A 216 -20.85 17.71 -5.45
C TYR A 216 -21.44 16.37 -5.02
N VAL A 217 -22.77 16.31 -5.05
CA VAL A 217 -23.58 15.10 -5.12
C VAL A 217 -24.27 15.08 -6.49
N TYR A 218 -24.51 13.91 -7.07
CA TYR A 218 -25.09 13.80 -8.42
C TYR A 218 -26.50 13.21 -8.35
N ASN A 219 -27.51 13.99 -8.73
CA ASN A 219 -28.86 13.49 -8.91
C ASN A 219 -29.05 12.96 -10.34
N PHE A 220 -29.24 11.66 -10.47
CA PHE A 220 -29.58 11.03 -11.74
C PHE A 220 -31.10 10.93 -11.86
N THR A 221 -31.65 11.23 -13.04
CA THR A 221 -33.08 11.05 -13.31
C THR A 221 -33.29 10.36 -14.66
N ALA A 222 -34.38 9.60 -14.76
CA ALA A 222 -34.79 8.92 -15.97
C ALA A 222 -36.30 9.06 -16.15
N ALA A 223 -36.74 9.57 -17.31
CA ALA A 223 -38.15 9.73 -17.63
C ALA A 223 -38.49 9.19 -19.02
N ALA A 224 -39.55 8.40 -19.10
CA ALA A 224 -40.12 7.90 -20.37
C ALA A 224 -41.56 8.40 -20.49
N ASN A 225 -41.90 9.04 -21.61
CA ASN A 225 -43.23 9.63 -21.83
C ASN A 225 -43.70 10.55 -20.69
N GLY A 226 -42.78 11.30 -20.08
CA GLY A 226 -43.06 12.21 -18.96
C GLY A 226 -43.26 11.54 -17.59
N SER A 227 -43.09 10.22 -17.48
CA SER A 227 -43.17 9.48 -16.22
C SER A 227 -41.79 8.98 -15.80
N GLU A 228 -41.52 8.97 -14.50
CA GLU A 228 -40.27 8.47 -13.94
C GLU A 228 -40.07 6.97 -14.20
N VAL A 229 -38.85 6.58 -14.57
CA VAL A 229 -38.44 5.18 -14.69
C VAL A 229 -37.88 4.75 -13.33
N ALA A 230 -38.72 4.11 -12.52
CA ALA A 230 -38.35 3.70 -11.17
C ALA A 230 -37.27 2.60 -11.14
N ASN A 231 -37.28 1.66 -12.09
CA ASN A 231 -36.31 0.57 -12.18
C ASN A 231 -35.96 0.23 -13.64
N PHE A 232 -34.71 -0.13 -13.88
CA PHE A 232 -34.19 -0.61 -15.16
C PHE A 232 -34.34 -2.13 -15.28
N LEU A 233 -34.53 -2.61 -16.51
CA LEU A 233 -34.65 -4.04 -16.83
C LEU A 233 -33.31 -4.77 -16.77
N LYS A 234 -32.20 -4.03 -16.83
CA LYS A 234 -30.83 -4.52 -16.68
C LYS A 234 -30.02 -3.47 -15.89
N PRO A 235 -28.97 -3.88 -15.16
CA PRO A 235 -28.12 -2.94 -14.47
C PRO A 235 -27.51 -1.90 -15.42
N VAL A 236 -27.52 -0.65 -14.98
CA VAL A 236 -26.92 0.51 -15.64
C VAL A 236 -25.59 0.82 -14.95
N THR A 237 -24.58 1.17 -15.74
CA THR A 237 -23.26 1.51 -15.19
C THR A 237 -23.18 3.01 -14.91
N LEU A 238 -22.92 3.38 -13.65
CA LEU A 238 -22.49 4.73 -13.28
C LEU A 238 -20.98 4.76 -13.13
N THR A 239 -20.37 5.88 -13.50
CA THR A 239 -18.93 6.12 -13.32
C THR A 239 -18.73 7.51 -12.75
N PHE A 240 -17.92 7.59 -11.71
CA PHE A 240 -17.54 8.83 -11.05
C PHE A 240 -16.02 8.95 -11.05
N THR A 241 -15.49 10.13 -11.32
CA THR A 241 -14.07 10.45 -11.11
C THR A 241 -13.89 11.41 -9.95
N TYR A 242 -12.72 11.38 -9.34
CA TYR A 242 -12.28 12.31 -8.30
C TYR A 242 -10.86 12.79 -8.59
N ASN A 243 -10.38 13.77 -7.84
CA ASN A 243 -8.99 14.25 -7.95
C ASN A 243 -8.24 14.09 -6.62
N ASN A 244 -6.91 14.16 -6.68
CA ASN A 244 -6.06 13.91 -5.50
C ASN A 244 -6.28 14.92 -4.36
N SER A 245 -6.69 16.16 -4.68
CA SER A 245 -7.00 17.15 -3.64
C SER A 245 -8.22 16.76 -2.81
N GLN A 246 -9.26 16.20 -3.45
CA GLN A 246 -10.51 15.82 -2.79
C GLN A 246 -10.38 14.63 -1.83
N VAL A 247 -9.29 13.87 -1.93
CA VAL A 247 -9.04 12.67 -1.13
C VAL A 247 -7.78 12.77 -0.28
N SER A 248 -7.18 13.96 -0.21
CA SER A 248 -5.89 14.19 0.46
C SER A 248 -5.90 13.84 1.95
N ASP A 249 -7.05 13.97 2.61
CA ASP A 249 -7.29 13.59 3.99
C ASP A 249 -8.20 12.36 4.13
N PHE A 250 -8.36 11.54 3.09
CA PHE A 250 -9.18 10.33 3.08
C PHE A 250 -8.36 9.06 2.90
N ASN A 251 -8.88 7.93 3.38
CA ASN A 251 -8.36 6.63 2.99
C ASN A 251 -8.94 6.28 1.60
N GLU A 252 -8.18 6.59 0.57
CA GLU A 252 -8.59 6.44 -0.83
C GLU A 252 -9.03 5.01 -1.17
N SER A 253 -8.37 3.99 -0.62
CA SER A 253 -8.69 2.58 -0.87
C SER A 253 -10.06 2.15 -0.32
N ASN A 254 -10.63 2.93 0.61
CA ASN A 254 -11.93 2.67 1.24
C ASN A 254 -13.07 3.49 0.62
N LEU A 255 -12.82 4.28 -0.43
CA LEU A 255 -13.88 5.05 -1.09
C LEU A 255 -14.96 4.12 -1.67
N LYS A 256 -16.22 4.49 -1.44
CA LYS A 256 -17.39 3.80 -1.99
C LYS A 256 -18.39 4.80 -2.55
N VAL A 257 -19.21 4.34 -3.50
CA VAL A 257 -20.39 5.09 -3.94
C VAL A 257 -21.57 4.74 -3.04
N TYR A 258 -22.34 5.75 -2.65
CA TYR A 258 -23.57 5.61 -1.90
C TYR A 258 -24.72 6.20 -2.69
N TYR A 259 -25.93 5.68 -2.49
CA TYR A 259 -27.16 6.23 -3.02
C TYR A 259 -28.07 6.71 -1.89
N TRP A 260 -28.85 7.77 -2.12
CA TRP A 260 -29.82 8.25 -1.13
C TRP A 260 -31.13 7.46 -1.25
N ASP A 261 -31.52 6.78 -0.17
CA ASP A 261 -32.84 6.17 -0.02
C ASP A 261 -33.79 7.16 0.65
N SER A 262 -34.67 7.77 -0.15
CA SER A 262 -35.66 8.75 0.31
C SER A 262 -36.77 8.14 1.17
N ALA A 263 -36.95 6.81 1.16
CA ALA A 263 -37.93 6.16 2.02
C ALA A 263 -37.46 6.05 3.47
N SER A 264 -36.13 5.96 3.68
CA SER A 264 -35.52 5.81 5.00
C SER A 264 -34.68 7.00 5.46
N ASP A 265 -34.58 8.04 4.63
CA ASP A 265 -33.73 9.24 4.81
C ASP A 265 -32.28 8.87 5.13
N LYS A 266 -31.72 7.91 4.38
CA LYS A 266 -30.37 7.37 4.63
C LYS A 266 -29.59 7.13 3.35
N TRP A 267 -28.28 7.30 3.47
CA TRP A 267 -27.33 6.85 2.48
C TRP A 267 -27.07 5.35 2.60
N VAL A 268 -27.22 4.64 1.48
CA VAL A 268 -27.00 3.20 1.37
C VAL A 268 -25.81 2.94 0.45
N VAL A 269 -24.88 2.09 0.89
CA VAL A 269 -23.68 1.76 0.13
C VAL A 269 -24.03 0.94 -1.12
N VAL A 270 -23.44 1.31 -2.26
CA VAL A 270 -23.46 0.49 -3.47
C VAL A 270 -22.17 -0.35 -3.48
N PRO A 271 -22.23 -1.66 -3.72
CA PRO A 271 -21.02 -2.47 -3.91
C PRO A 271 -20.14 -1.89 -5.03
N SER A 272 -18.98 -1.36 -4.65
CA SER A 272 -18.08 -0.67 -5.57
C SER A 272 -16.61 -0.99 -5.30
N GLY A 273 -15.80 -1.00 -6.35
CA GLY A 273 -14.33 -1.01 -6.28
C GLY A 273 -13.78 0.33 -6.75
N VAL A 274 -12.82 0.90 -6.01
CA VAL A 274 -12.11 2.12 -6.41
C VAL A 274 -10.89 1.75 -7.23
N ASN A 275 -10.72 2.41 -8.38
CA ASN A 275 -9.49 2.38 -9.15
C ASN A 275 -8.66 3.61 -8.79
N THR A 276 -7.71 3.44 -7.87
CA THR A 276 -6.85 4.52 -7.36
C THR A 276 -5.75 4.94 -8.35
N LEU A 277 -5.57 4.21 -9.46
CA LEU A 277 -4.65 4.63 -10.53
C LEU A 277 -5.33 5.61 -11.49
N GLU A 278 -6.63 5.46 -11.69
CA GLU A 278 -7.44 6.31 -12.59
C GLU A 278 -8.30 7.33 -11.84
N ASN A 279 -8.24 7.35 -10.51
CA ASN A 279 -9.11 8.12 -9.63
C ASN A 279 -10.59 7.99 -9.99
N LYS A 280 -11.05 6.75 -10.11
CA LYS A 280 -12.35 6.41 -10.70
C LYS A 280 -13.06 5.32 -9.92
N ILE A 281 -14.38 5.44 -9.81
CA ILE A 281 -15.25 4.41 -9.24
C ILE A 281 -16.39 4.14 -10.22
N SER A 282 -16.62 2.87 -10.54
CA SER A 282 -17.73 2.43 -11.37
C SER A 282 -18.64 1.49 -10.58
N VAL A 283 -19.96 1.67 -10.73
CA VAL A 283 -20.98 0.87 -10.06
C VAL A 283 -22.10 0.48 -11.00
N ALA A 284 -22.70 -0.68 -10.75
CA ALA A 284 -23.91 -1.11 -11.44
C ALA A 284 -25.13 -0.84 -10.54
N VAL A 285 -26.15 -0.18 -11.08
CA VAL A 285 -27.38 0.19 -10.35
C VAL A 285 -28.61 -0.16 -11.18
N ASP A 286 -29.76 -0.34 -10.53
CA ASP A 286 -31.04 -0.66 -11.16
C ASP A 286 -32.06 0.50 -11.06
N HIS A 287 -31.73 1.58 -10.38
CA HIS A 287 -32.56 2.78 -10.26
C HIS A 287 -31.68 4.03 -10.21
N PHE A 288 -32.30 5.20 -10.39
CA PHE A 288 -31.64 6.49 -10.20
C PHE A 288 -32.18 7.24 -8.98
N THR A 289 -31.30 8.03 -8.39
CA THR A 289 -31.49 8.88 -7.21
C THR A 289 -30.26 9.79 -7.11
N TYR A 290 -29.99 10.34 -5.93
CA TYR A 290 -28.73 10.99 -5.59
C TYR A 290 -27.64 9.97 -5.32
N PHE A 291 -26.47 10.18 -5.93
CA PHE A 291 -25.26 9.39 -5.70
C PHE A 291 -24.09 10.27 -5.30
N ALA A 292 -23.23 9.75 -4.43
CA ALA A 292 -22.06 10.44 -3.95
C ALA A 292 -20.92 9.46 -3.67
N ILE A 293 -19.68 9.89 -3.92
CA ILE A 293 -18.50 9.17 -3.41
C ILE A 293 -18.29 9.59 -1.96
N MET A 294 -18.14 8.62 -1.06
CA MET A 294 -17.85 8.89 0.34
C MET A 294 -16.67 8.07 0.84
N GLY A 295 -15.98 8.61 1.82
CA GLY A 295 -14.82 8.01 2.45
C GLY A 295 -14.73 8.30 3.94
N GLU A 296 -13.82 7.60 4.59
CA GLU A 296 -13.39 7.90 5.95
C GLU A 296 -12.14 8.76 5.88
N LYS A 297 -12.08 9.80 6.71
CA LYS A 297 -10.88 10.62 6.79
C LYS A 297 -9.71 9.83 7.37
N THR A 298 -8.53 9.97 6.77
CA THR A 298 -7.25 9.56 7.34
C THR A 298 -6.93 10.48 8.51
N THR A 299 -7.24 10.02 9.72
CA THR A 299 -6.88 10.74 10.94
C THR A 299 -5.41 10.48 11.26
N THR A 300 -4.54 11.40 10.83
CA THR A 300 -3.12 11.36 11.22
C THR A 300 -2.95 11.94 12.63
N CYS A 301 -2.06 11.35 13.43
CA CYS A 301 -1.67 11.86 14.75
C CYS A 301 -1.21 13.33 14.67
N GLY A 302 -2.07 14.26 15.12
CA GLY A 302 -1.77 15.70 15.14
C GLY A 302 -0.80 16.14 16.24
N ILE A 303 -0.37 15.20 17.10
CA ILE A 303 0.59 15.49 18.17
C ILE A 303 2.00 15.43 17.60
N ALA A 304 2.79 16.48 17.82
CA ALA A 304 4.15 16.57 17.31
C ALA A 304 5.02 15.36 17.71
N ASN A 305 5.75 14.81 16.75
CA ASN A 305 6.68 13.70 16.95
C ASN A 305 7.68 14.01 18.07
N LYS A 306 8.11 12.97 18.79
CA LYS A 306 8.97 13.02 19.99
C LYS A 306 8.34 13.71 21.21
N SER A 307 7.06 14.11 21.17
CA SER A 307 6.37 14.69 22.33
C SER A 307 6.12 13.67 23.42
N LEU A 308 6.31 14.07 24.68
CA LEU A 308 5.83 13.34 25.85
C LEU A 308 4.46 13.88 26.22
N VAL A 309 3.45 13.03 26.31
CA VAL A 309 2.07 13.46 26.53
C VAL A 309 1.33 12.57 27.53
N LYS A 310 0.25 13.11 28.08
CA LYS A 310 -0.78 12.37 28.82
C LYS A 310 -2.17 12.91 28.48
N ALA A 311 -3.18 12.06 28.51
CA ALA A 311 -4.56 12.52 28.39
C ALA A 311 -5.00 13.24 29.68
N SER A 312 -5.87 14.25 29.55
CA SER A 312 -6.49 14.90 30.70
C SER A 312 -7.21 13.88 31.58
N GLY A 313 -7.02 13.97 32.91
CA GLY A 313 -7.61 13.03 33.87
C GLY A 313 -7.00 11.61 33.90
N GLN A 314 -5.99 11.32 33.07
CA GLN A 314 -5.30 10.03 33.05
C GLN A 314 -3.85 10.15 33.54
N SER A 315 -3.34 9.08 34.16
CA SER A 315 -1.97 8.99 34.68
C SER A 315 -0.98 8.33 33.72
N ALA A 316 -1.46 7.61 32.70
CA ALA A 316 -0.61 6.97 31.71
C ALA A 316 0.17 8.02 30.90
N LEU A 317 1.48 7.81 30.77
CA LEU A 317 2.37 8.66 30.01
C LEU A 317 2.68 8.01 28.67
N TYR A 318 2.75 8.80 27.61
CA TYR A 318 3.01 8.33 26.26
C TYR A 318 4.16 9.13 25.64
N TRP A 319 5.00 8.44 24.87
CA TRP A 319 5.89 9.05 23.90
C TRP A 319 5.25 8.97 22.52
N ILE A 320 5.03 10.11 21.88
CA ILE A 320 4.61 10.14 20.48
C ILE A 320 5.83 9.94 19.61
N TYR A 321 5.86 8.84 18.86
CA TYR A 321 6.94 8.54 17.94
C TYR A 321 6.40 7.89 16.67
N GLY A 322 6.81 8.38 15.49
CA GLY A 322 6.35 7.85 14.21
C GLY A 322 4.82 7.92 14.01
N GLY A 323 4.16 8.92 14.61
CA GLY A 323 2.70 9.07 14.57
C GLY A 323 1.93 8.09 15.47
N LYS A 324 2.64 7.31 16.30
CA LYS A 324 2.05 6.37 17.25
C LYS A 324 2.23 6.82 18.69
N ARG A 325 1.34 6.38 19.58
CA ARG A 325 1.48 6.56 21.03
C ARG A 325 2.14 5.33 21.66
N HIS A 326 3.31 5.51 22.25
CA HIS A 326 4.03 4.46 22.95
C HIS A 326 3.90 4.70 24.46
N VAL A 327 3.20 3.81 25.17
CA VAL A 327 2.97 3.97 26.60
C VAL A 327 4.25 3.68 27.40
N PHE A 328 4.52 4.48 28.43
CA PHE A 328 5.49 4.12 29.46
C PHE A 328 4.80 3.22 30.49
N PRO A 329 5.13 1.92 30.58
CA PRO A 329 4.43 0.98 31.45
C PRO A 329 4.69 1.25 32.94
N HIS A 330 5.75 1.98 33.28
CA HIS A 330 6.07 2.38 34.65
C HIS A 330 7.00 3.61 34.69
N SER A 331 6.98 4.36 35.80
CA SER A 331 7.84 5.54 36.01
C SER A 331 9.33 5.21 35.94
N ALA A 332 9.73 4.02 36.38
CA ALA A 332 11.09 3.52 36.26
C ALA A 332 11.59 3.49 34.79
N VAL A 333 10.71 3.10 33.86
CA VAL A 333 11.04 3.13 32.43
C VAL A 333 11.22 4.58 31.98
N TYR A 334 10.28 5.45 32.30
CA TYR A 334 10.37 6.88 31.98
C TYR A 334 11.67 7.53 32.49
N HIS A 335 12.08 7.25 33.73
CA HIS A 335 13.33 7.78 34.29
C HIS A 335 14.60 7.17 33.68
N SER A 336 14.53 5.94 33.16
CA SER A 336 15.66 5.30 32.47
C SER A 336 16.06 6.03 31.19
N TRP A 337 15.11 6.75 30.58
CA TRP A 337 15.34 7.64 29.43
C TRP A 337 15.92 9.00 29.81
N GLY A 338 16.20 9.24 31.09
CA GLY A 338 16.75 10.50 31.58
C GLY A 338 15.72 11.60 31.79
N LEU A 339 14.43 11.28 31.67
CA LEU A 339 13.36 12.26 31.71
C LEU A 339 13.10 12.82 33.14
N PRO A 340 12.68 14.09 33.28
CA PRO A 340 12.55 14.77 34.57
C PRO A 340 11.52 14.13 35.50
N SER A 341 11.88 13.93 36.77
CA SER A 341 11.02 13.28 37.78
C SER A 341 9.77 14.06 38.16
N ASP A 342 9.74 15.35 37.86
CA ASP A 342 8.58 16.23 38.06
C ASP A 342 7.59 16.21 36.89
N PHE A 343 7.88 15.43 35.83
CA PHE A 343 7.08 15.36 34.61
C PHE A 343 6.88 16.71 33.89
N SER A 344 7.76 17.69 34.15
CA SER A 344 7.68 19.06 33.59
C SER A 344 7.69 19.12 32.07
N THR A 345 8.16 18.06 31.40
CA THR A 345 8.20 17.95 29.92
C THR A 345 6.98 17.27 29.32
N VAL A 346 6.10 16.69 30.16
CA VAL A 346 4.89 15.99 29.72
C VAL A 346 3.77 17.00 29.45
N LYS A 347 3.31 17.05 28.20
CA LYS A 347 2.18 17.88 27.79
C LYS A 347 0.86 17.19 28.09
N THR A 348 -0.16 17.95 28.49
CA THR A 348 -1.53 17.40 28.58
C THR A 348 -2.25 17.63 27.26
N VAL A 349 -2.85 16.57 26.72
CA VAL A 349 -3.65 16.59 25.47
C VAL A 349 -5.05 16.05 25.74
N SER A 350 -5.97 16.25 24.80
CA SER A 350 -7.30 15.62 24.90
C SER A 350 -7.20 14.11 24.68
N THR A 351 -8.13 13.35 25.25
CA THR A 351 -8.24 11.90 24.99
C THR A 351 -8.49 11.62 23.50
N TYR A 352 -9.24 12.50 22.84
CA TYR A 352 -9.52 12.40 21.41
C TYR A 352 -8.24 12.49 20.58
N ASP A 353 -7.45 13.56 20.75
CA ASP A 353 -6.20 13.76 19.99
C ASP A 353 -5.21 12.63 20.24
N LEU A 354 -5.15 12.12 21.47
CA LEU A 354 -4.31 10.99 21.81
C LEU A 354 -4.80 9.68 21.20
N ASN A 355 -6.11 9.46 21.05
CA ASN A 355 -6.69 8.26 20.43
C ASN A 355 -6.54 8.26 18.90
N VAL A 356 -6.42 9.44 18.27
CA VAL A 356 -6.07 9.55 16.84
C VAL A 356 -4.67 9.00 16.57
N CYS A 357 -3.74 9.16 17.51
CA CYS A 357 -2.43 8.53 17.44
C CYS A 357 -2.56 7.02 17.69
N SER A 358 -2.44 6.21 16.63
CA SER A 358 -2.53 4.75 16.73
C SER A 358 -1.58 4.17 17.80
N GLU A 359 -1.96 3.05 18.39
CA GLU A 359 -1.15 2.40 19.41
C GLU A 359 0.16 1.88 18.82
N GLY A 360 1.26 2.22 19.50
CA GLY A 360 2.57 1.65 19.25
C GLY A 360 2.98 0.71 20.36
N ASP A 361 4.13 0.07 20.18
CA ASP A 361 4.69 -0.82 21.19
C ASP A 361 4.99 -0.07 22.50
N VAL A 362 4.97 -0.78 23.62
CA VAL A 362 5.29 -0.18 24.91
C VAL A 362 6.73 0.35 24.93
N VAL A 363 6.98 1.48 25.57
CA VAL A 363 8.35 1.96 25.76
C VAL A 363 9.06 1.01 26.71
N SER A 364 10.26 0.57 26.32
CA SER A 364 11.11 -0.28 27.14
C SER A 364 12.11 0.56 27.94
N PHE A 365 12.62 0.04 29.08
CA PHE A 365 13.85 0.50 29.70
C PHE A 365 14.94 0.74 28.65
N ARG A 366 15.60 1.88 28.77
CA ARG A 366 16.72 2.23 27.91
C ARG A 366 17.85 1.21 28.06
N ASP A 367 18.54 0.90 26.97
CA ASP A 367 19.78 0.11 27.04
C ASP A 367 20.79 0.75 28.00
N GLY A 368 21.51 -0.11 28.75
CA GLY A 368 22.36 0.31 29.85
C GLY A 368 21.65 0.38 31.21
N SER A 369 20.32 0.27 31.23
CA SER A 369 19.55 0.20 32.48
C SER A 369 19.74 -1.12 33.18
N MET A 370 19.63 -1.11 34.50
CA MET A 370 19.64 -2.32 35.31
C MET A 370 18.50 -2.31 36.28
N PHE A 371 17.87 -3.46 36.47
CA PHE A 371 16.83 -3.62 37.46
C PHE A 371 16.84 -5.02 38.08
N ARG A 372 16.13 -5.12 39.21
CA ARG A 372 15.80 -6.37 39.88
C ARG A 372 14.45 -6.25 40.56
N GLY A 373 13.90 -7.38 40.97
CA GLY A 373 12.75 -7.41 41.86
C GLY A 373 13.06 -7.04 43.30
N THR A 374 12.00 -6.76 44.05
CA THR A 374 12.06 -6.49 45.48
C THR A 374 12.21 -7.78 46.29
N ALA A 375 11.42 -8.82 45.98
CA ALA A 375 11.47 -10.12 46.65
C ALA A 375 11.38 -11.31 45.68
N LYS A 376 10.99 -11.09 44.42
CA LYS A 376 10.93 -12.12 43.38
C LYS A 376 11.85 -11.77 42.21
N SER A 377 11.94 -12.68 41.25
CA SER A 377 12.69 -12.50 40.01
C SER A 377 11.91 -13.08 38.84
N VAL A 378 12.44 -12.92 37.64
CA VAL A 378 11.87 -13.44 36.39
C VAL A 378 12.75 -14.57 35.84
N TYR A 379 12.20 -15.37 34.93
CA TYR A 379 12.93 -16.45 34.24
C TYR A 379 13.57 -17.50 35.17
N GLY A 380 12.92 -17.79 36.30
CA GLY A 380 13.40 -18.79 37.27
C GLY A 380 14.75 -18.45 37.92
N LYS A 381 15.17 -17.18 37.88
CA LYS A 381 16.39 -16.70 38.54
C LYS A 381 16.15 -16.44 40.02
N ASP A 382 17.23 -16.36 40.79
CA ASP A 382 17.17 -15.97 42.20
C ASP A 382 16.61 -14.55 42.36
N ALA A 383 15.95 -14.29 43.51
CA ALA A 383 15.41 -12.97 43.87
C ALA A 383 16.48 -11.86 43.86
N SER A 384 17.75 -12.22 44.05
CA SER A 384 18.90 -11.30 44.00
C SER A 384 19.46 -11.05 42.61
N ALA A 385 18.94 -11.72 41.58
CA ALA A 385 19.45 -11.56 40.22
C ALA A 385 19.23 -10.14 39.71
N VAL A 386 20.29 -9.54 39.17
CA VAL A 386 20.24 -8.24 38.49
C VAL A 386 20.23 -8.49 36.99
N PHE A 387 19.29 -7.85 36.31
CA PHE A 387 19.17 -7.87 34.86
C PHE A 387 19.70 -6.56 34.30
N PHE A 388 20.60 -6.68 33.33
CA PHE A 388 21.08 -5.59 32.50
C PHE A 388 20.27 -5.57 31.20
N VAL A 389 19.77 -4.40 30.80
CA VAL A 389 19.01 -4.22 29.57
C VAL A 389 19.98 -3.85 28.45
N SER A 390 20.03 -4.69 27.42
CA SER A 390 20.77 -4.39 26.18
C SER A 390 20.11 -5.06 24.99
N ASP A 391 20.10 -4.40 23.84
CA ASP A 391 19.57 -4.96 22.59
C ASP A 391 18.12 -5.44 22.73
N ASN A 392 17.30 -4.73 23.51
CA ASN A 392 15.93 -5.11 23.89
C ASN A 392 15.81 -6.48 24.61
N LYS A 393 16.87 -6.93 25.28
CA LYS A 393 16.91 -8.20 26.04
C LYS A 393 17.25 -7.97 27.50
N LEU A 394 16.75 -8.86 28.37
CA LEU A 394 17.25 -8.96 29.74
C LEU A 394 18.42 -9.91 29.81
N ARG A 395 19.58 -9.41 30.23
CA ARG A 395 20.78 -10.21 30.43
C ARG A 395 21.07 -10.31 31.91
N ALA A 396 20.88 -11.50 32.48
CA ALA A 396 21.20 -11.73 33.89
C ALA A 396 22.70 -11.61 34.11
N ILE A 397 23.10 -10.94 35.19
CA ILE A 397 24.50 -10.87 35.61
C ILE A 397 24.79 -12.04 36.54
N LYS A 398 25.78 -12.86 36.19
CA LYS A 398 26.05 -14.15 36.87
C LYS A 398 26.32 -14.02 38.36
N SER A 399 26.97 -12.95 38.82
CA SER A 399 27.25 -12.74 40.24
C SER A 399 27.44 -11.27 40.59
N GLY A 400 27.31 -10.97 41.89
CA GLY A 400 27.64 -9.65 42.42
C GLY A 400 29.11 -9.27 42.21
N GLU A 401 30.03 -10.24 42.17
CA GLU A 401 31.44 -9.98 41.86
C GLU A 401 31.63 -9.47 40.43
N ILE A 402 30.98 -10.12 39.45
CA ILE A 402 31.01 -9.68 38.05
C ILE A 402 30.35 -8.30 37.91
N TYR A 403 29.22 -8.07 38.59
CA TYR A 403 28.59 -6.77 38.65
C TYR A 403 29.55 -5.69 39.17
N GLN A 404 30.23 -5.91 40.30
CA GLN A 404 31.13 -4.92 40.88
C GLN A 404 32.37 -4.66 40.00
N LYS A 405 32.92 -5.70 39.36
CA LYS A 405 34.00 -5.54 38.35
C LYS A 405 33.52 -4.73 37.13
N LEU A 406 32.26 -4.91 36.72
CA LEU A 406 31.67 -4.24 35.57
C LEU A 406 31.21 -2.79 35.85
N PHE A 407 30.84 -2.44 37.07
CA PHE A 407 30.18 -1.15 37.32
C PHE A 407 30.77 -0.34 38.46
N ASN A 408 31.60 -0.95 39.32
CA ASN A 408 32.17 -0.33 40.51
C ASN A 408 31.13 0.48 41.32
N ASP A 409 29.99 -0.15 41.59
CA ASP A 409 28.83 0.47 42.25
C ASP A 409 28.57 -0.23 43.58
N GLN A 410 29.41 0.10 44.57
CA GLN A 410 29.37 -0.51 45.89
C GLN A 410 28.02 -0.35 46.61
N LYS A 411 27.27 0.70 46.27
CA LYS A 411 25.97 1.03 46.87
C LYS A 411 24.77 0.57 46.04
N TRP A 412 25.01 -0.11 44.90
CA TRP A 412 23.97 -0.58 43.98
C TRP A 412 23.01 0.53 43.50
N THR A 413 23.52 1.76 43.43
CA THR A 413 22.76 2.97 43.05
C THR A 413 22.33 2.97 41.59
N ARG A 414 22.94 2.14 40.75
CA ARG A 414 22.61 1.97 39.33
C ARG A 414 21.52 0.93 39.10
N VAL A 415 21.14 0.14 40.12
CA VAL A 415 20.09 -0.88 40.01
C VAL A 415 18.76 -0.31 40.45
N THR A 416 17.79 -0.34 39.55
CA THR A 416 16.41 0.06 39.84
C THR A 416 15.67 -1.09 40.52
N TRP A 417 15.04 -0.79 41.66
CA TRP A 417 14.16 -1.72 42.35
C TRP A 417 12.77 -1.64 41.75
N VAL A 418 12.33 -2.74 41.16
CA VAL A 418 11.04 -2.84 40.47
C VAL A 418 10.10 -3.70 41.34
N PRO A 419 8.89 -3.21 41.68
CA PRO A 419 7.89 -4.01 42.37
C PRO A 419 7.65 -5.36 41.68
N ASP A 420 7.54 -6.43 42.48
CA ASP A 420 7.52 -7.80 41.95
C ASP A 420 6.35 -8.08 41.00
N ASP A 421 5.21 -7.43 41.20
CA ASP A 421 4.00 -7.55 40.37
C ASP A 421 4.15 -6.86 39.00
N LEU A 422 5.19 -6.05 38.82
CA LEU A 422 5.52 -5.38 37.57
C LEU A 422 6.60 -6.12 36.77
N LEU A 423 7.44 -6.94 37.42
CA LEU A 423 8.56 -7.63 36.77
C LEU A 423 8.13 -8.50 35.58
N SER A 424 7.04 -9.27 35.74
CA SER A 424 6.53 -10.15 34.70
C SER A 424 5.74 -9.42 33.61
N LYS A 425 5.37 -8.15 33.85
CA LYS A 425 4.66 -7.31 32.87
C LYS A 425 5.62 -6.67 31.87
N PHE A 426 6.91 -6.67 32.17
CA PHE A 426 7.96 -6.28 31.24
C PHE A 426 8.26 -7.45 30.28
N ALA A 427 7.65 -7.44 29.10
CA ALA A 427 7.80 -8.46 28.08
C ALA A 427 9.14 -8.34 27.33
N TYR A 428 10.24 -8.67 27.99
CA TYR A 428 11.56 -8.73 27.37
C TYR A 428 12.01 -10.16 27.15
N PRO A 429 12.52 -10.53 25.97
CA PRO A 429 13.21 -11.81 25.82
C PRO A 429 14.45 -11.89 26.72
N LEU A 430 14.69 -13.08 27.29
CA LEU A 430 15.93 -13.36 28.01
C LEU A 430 17.09 -13.44 27.00
N GLY A 431 18.13 -12.64 27.21
CA GLY A 431 19.37 -12.69 26.46
C GLY A 431 20.45 -13.53 27.15
N ASP A 432 21.64 -13.55 26.54
CA ASP A 432 22.77 -14.32 27.07
C ASP A 432 23.19 -13.81 28.46
N LEU A 433 23.60 -14.76 29.30
CA LEU A 433 24.13 -14.48 30.63
C LEU A 433 25.42 -13.65 30.53
N ILE A 434 25.53 -12.61 31.35
CA ILE A 434 26.77 -11.85 31.53
C ILE A 434 27.59 -12.56 32.60
N ASP A 435 28.53 -13.40 32.16
CA ASP A 435 29.37 -14.24 33.03
C ASP A 435 30.85 -13.83 33.10
N SER A 436 31.19 -12.73 32.43
CA SER A 436 32.54 -12.19 32.34
C SER A 436 32.54 -10.67 32.55
N SER A 437 33.65 -10.14 33.05
CA SER A 437 33.89 -8.70 33.20
C SER A 437 34.96 -8.18 32.23
N MET A 438 35.34 -8.97 31.23
CA MET A 438 36.40 -8.63 30.27
C MET A 438 35.99 -7.59 29.24
N SER A 439 34.68 -7.42 29.01
CA SER A 439 34.10 -6.45 28.09
C SER A 439 32.82 -5.86 28.68
N ARG A 440 32.53 -4.59 28.38
CA ARG A 440 31.27 -3.95 28.74
C ARG A 440 30.16 -4.37 27.79
N PRO A 441 28.95 -4.66 28.32
CA PRO A 441 27.76 -4.83 27.51
C PRO A 441 27.37 -3.56 26.72
N ASN A 442 26.61 -3.73 25.64
CA ASN A 442 26.00 -2.63 24.88
C ASN A 442 25.14 -1.74 25.79
N GLY A 443 25.16 -0.42 25.61
CA GLY A 443 24.47 0.53 26.47
C GLY A 443 25.32 1.08 27.62
N CYS A 444 26.52 0.55 27.86
CA CYS A 444 27.43 1.11 28.86
C CYS A 444 27.96 2.48 28.44
N ILE A 445 27.96 3.44 29.37
CA ILE A 445 28.62 4.73 29.21
C ILE A 445 29.98 4.66 29.90
N VAL A 446 31.05 4.91 29.17
CA VAL A 446 32.42 4.81 29.68
C VAL A 446 33.24 6.07 29.44
N LYS A 447 34.27 6.26 30.25
CA LYS A 447 35.41 7.15 29.98
C LYS A 447 36.71 6.43 30.34
N TYR A 448 37.79 6.75 29.67
CA TYR A 448 39.12 6.30 30.10
C TYR A 448 39.64 7.20 31.23
N ALA A 449 40.43 6.65 32.17
CA ALA A 449 40.87 7.38 33.36
C ALA A 449 41.51 8.75 33.06
N ASP A 450 42.41 8.79 32.08
CA ASP A 450 43.20 9.97 31.72
C ASP A 450 42.58 10.84 30.61
N PHE A 451 41.38 10.49 30.15
CA PHE A 451 40.71 11.19 29.04
C PHE A 451 39.36 11.74 29.49
N SER A 452 39.01 12.93 28.98
CA SER A 452 37.72 13.58 29.25
C SER A 452 36.60 13.11 28.31
N ALA A 453 36.94 12.45 27.20
CA ALA A 453 35.97 11.96 26.23
C ALA A 453 35.10 10.85 26.82
N ILE A 454 33.80 10.90 26.49
CA ILE A 454 32.78 9.97 26.97
C ILE A 454 32.29 9.16 25.77
N TYR A 455 32.07 7.86 25.98
CA TYR A 455 31.70 6.94 24.92
C TYR A 455 30.50 6.09 25.34
N LEU A 456 29.61 5.83 24.38
CA LEU A 456 28.62 4.75 24.45
C LEU A 456 29.24 3.47 23.87
N ILE A 457 29.18 2.37 24.60
CA ILE A 457 29.54 1.04 24.09
C ILE A 457 28.35 0.48 23.34
N GLU A 458 28.53 0.14 22.07
CA GLU A 458 27.49 -0.41 21.21
C GLU A 458 28.11 -1.29 20.13
N ASN A 459 27.58 -2.51 19.97
CA ASN A 459 28.06 -3.51 19.02
C ASN A 459 29.58 -3.75 19.10
N GLY A 460 30.12 -3.78 20.31
CA GLY A 460 31.56 -3.96 20.57
C GLY A 460 32.45 -2.77 20.19
N LYS A 461 31.86 -1.62 19.81
CA LYS A 461 32.56 -0.38 19.47
C LYS A 461 32.33 0.69 20.53
N LYS A 462 33.24 1.66 20.62
CA LYS A 462 33.04 2.89 21.39
C LYS A 462 32.59 4.02 20.47
N ARG A 463 31.42 4.58 20.73
CA ARG A 463 30.85 5.74 20.02
C ARG A 463 31.01 6.98 20.88
N GLY A 464 31.91 7.87 20.49
CA GLY A 464 32.20 9.09 21.27
C GLY A 464 31.06 10.10 21.20
N PHE A 465 30.74 10.78 22.29
CA PHE A 465 29.87 11.96 22.25
C PHE A 465 30.69 13.18 21.83
N LYS A 466 30.20 13.94 20.84
CA LYS A 466 30.91 15.13 20.32
C LYS A 466 31.11 16.20 21.40
N SER A 467 30.17 16.34 22.32
CA SER A 467 30.24 17.27 23.45
C SER A 467 29.50 16.75 24.68
N TRP A 468 29.72 17.40 25.82
CA TRP A 468 28.96 17.16 27.04
C TRP A 468 27.46 17.45 26.85
N ASP A 469 27.11 18.48 26.08
CA ASP A 469 25.71 18.80 25.77
C ASP A 469 25.07 17.70 24.92
N ASN A 470 25.80 17.11 23.96
CA ASN A 470 25.30 15.96 23.21
C ASN A 470 25.02 14.77 24.15
N PHE A 471 25.87 14.53 25.15
CA PHE A 471 25.65 13.50 26.16
C PHE A 471 24.37 13.75 26.98
N LEU A 472 24.19 14.97 27.49
CA LEU A 472 23.01 15.35 28.29
C LEU A 472 21.72 15.39 27.47
N ASN A 473 21.75 15.97 26.26
CA ASN A 473 20.58 16.06 25.37
C ASN A 473 20.09 14.68 24.95
N ASN A 474 20.98 13.70 24.85
CA ASN A 474 20.60 12.31 24.66
C ASN A 474 19.95 11.67 25.88
N GLY A 475 19.79 12.37 27.01
CA GLY A 475 19.16 11.86 28.24
C GLY A 475 20.08 11.00 29.11
N TYR A 476 21.38 10.97 28.85
CA TYR A 476 22.32 10.27 29.73
C TYR A 476 22.71 11.15 30.92
N LYS A 477 22.95 10.51 32.07
CA LYS A 477 23.31 11.17 33.33
C LYS A 477 24.76 10.89 33.68
N LYS A 478 25.44 11.87 34.29
CA LYS A 478 26.84 11.74 34.76
C LYS A 478 27.06 10.50 35.64
N SER A 479 26.07 10.13 36.46
CA SER A 479 26.11 8.94 37.32
C SER A 479 26.20 7.61 36.55
N LEU A 480 25.92 7.60 35.24
CA LEU A 480 26.04 6.41 34.41
C LEU A 480 27.47 6.17 33.93
N ILE A 481 28.36 7.17 33.98
CA ILE A 481 29.71 7.11 33.42
C ILE A 481 30.58 6.18 34.27
N ILE A 482 31.12 5.14 33.64
CA ILE A 482 32.06 4.19 34.24
C ILE A 482 33.48 4.57 33.81
N THR A 483 34.42 4.62 34.75
CA THR A 483 35.83 4.81 34.40
C THR A 483 36.48 3.47 34.10
N ILE A 484 37.05 3.31 32.90
CA ILE A 484 37.70 2.07 32.45
C ILE A 484 39.22 2.26 32.27
N PRO A 485 40.03 1.20 32.48
CA PRO A 485 41.47 1.27 32.27
C PRO A 485 41.82 1.23 30.77
N LYS A 486 42.99 1.75 30.41
CA LYS A 486 43.46 1.80 29.01
C LYS A 486 43.62 0.42 28.34
N ILE A 487 43.80 -0.64 29.14
CA ILE A 487 43.91 -2.01 28.65
C ILE A 487 42.60 -2.53 28.05
N GLU A 488 41.46 -1.96 28.44
CA GLU A 488 40.14 -2.31 27.93
C GLU A 488 39.86 -1.50 26.66
N ASN A 489 40.27 -2.02 25.51
CA ASN A 489 40.22 -1.27 24.24
C ASN A 489 39.02 -1.68 23.38
N TYR A 490 38.35 -0.67 22.82
CA TYR A 490 37.27 -0.81 21.86
C TYR A 490 37.63 -0.08 20.57
N THR A 491 37.28 -0.65 19.42
CA THR A 491 37.38 0.04 18.14
C THR A 491 36.39 1.21 18.08
N ASP A 492 36.76 2.28 17.37
CA ASP A 492 35.87 3.44 17.20
C ASP A 492 34.64 3.08 16.36
N GLY A 493 33.48 3.55 16.83
CA GLY A 493 32.24 3.60 16.07
C GLY A 493 31.91 5.04 15.65
N GLU A 494 30.77 5.22 14.99
CA GLU A 494 30.32 6.56 14.58
C GLU A 494 30.09 7.46 15.79
N MET A 495 30.64 8.68 15.71
CA MET A 495 30.50 9.70 16.75
C MET A 495 29.04 10.17 16.87
N ILE A 496 28.58 10.37 18.10
CA ILE A 496 27.25 10.87 18.43
C ILE A 496 27.32 12.40 18.47
N SER A 497 26.83 13.03 17.39
CA SER A 497 26.84 14.49 17.20
C SER A 497 25.45 15.13 17.33
N SER A 498 24.39 14.32 17.46
CA SER A 498 22.99 14.72 17.57
C SER A 498 22.22 13.80 18.54
N LEU A 499 20.89 13.96 18.63
CA LEU A 499 20.03 13.01 19.34
C LEU A 499 20.06 11.66 18.62
N VAL A 500 20.35 10.59 19.36
CA VAL A 500 20.19 9.21 18.89
C VAL A 500 18.70 8.98 18.68
N GLU A 501 18.30 8.69 17.44
CA GLU A 501 16.89 8.72 17.05
C GLU A 501 16.09 7.48 17.48
N SER A 502 16.71 6.49 18.11
CA SER A 502 16.05 5.22 18.42
C SER A 502 15.37 5.22 19.78
N ILE A 503 14.06 4.94 19.78
CA ILE A 503 13.37 4.40 20.96
C ILE A 503 13.56 2.88 20.95
N ASN A 504 13.90 2.33 22.11
CA ASN A 504 13.97 0.89 22.30
C ASN A 504 12.56 0.38 22.56
N LEU A 505 12.00 -0.34 21.58
CA LEU A 505 10.70 -0.96 21.66
C LEU A 505 10.89 -2.49 21.76
N PRO A 506 10.15 -3.19 22.63
CA PRO A 506 10.10 -4.64 22.59
C PRO A 506 9.43 -5.06 21.28
N LYS A 507 10.03 -6.04 20.59
CA LYS A 507 9.52 -6.60 19.34
C LYS A 507 8.49 -7.68 19.57
#